data_AF-A0A7W0L8V0-F1
#
_entry.id   AF-A0A7W0L8V0-F1
#
_cell.length_a   1.000
_cell.length_b   1.000
_cell.length_c   1.000
_cell.angle_alpha   90.00
_cell.angle_beta   90.00
_cell.angle_gamma   90.00
#
_symmetry.space_group_name_H-M   'P 1'
#
loop_
_entity.id
_entity.type
_entity.pdbx_description
1 polymer ?
#
loop_
_entity_poly.entity_id
_entity_poly.type
_entity_poly.pdbx_seq_one_letter_code
_entity_poly.pdbx_strand_id
1 'polypeptide(L)'
;RLLLPHVGFNRHVGLFSGSKISPSGEVLTEDQWASRAPGWLPTPEDKTHVQSLMQPVYERGKIANWIAPPNQGINGQPFEYEYVHLA
;
A
#
# COMPACT_ATOMS: atom_id res chain seq x y z
N ARG A 1 -6.41 11.03 8.31
CA ARG A 1 -7.48 10.80 7.31
C ARG A 1 -6.82 10.47 5.98
N LEU A 2 -7.25 9.43 5.28
CA LEU A 2 -6.75 9.11 3.94
C LEU A 2 -7.49 9.98 2.90
N LEU A 3 -6.76 10.40 1.86
CA LEU A 3 -7.24 11.30 0.81
C LEU A 3 -6.83 10.74 -0.55
N LEU A 4 -7.65 10.97 -1.57
CA LEU A 4 -7.27 10.71 -2.96
C LEU A 4 -6.41 11.86 -3.48
N PRO A 5 -5.36 11.59 -4.26
CA PRO A 5 -4.60 12.65 -4.92
C PRO A 5 -5.41 13.25 -6.08
N HIS A 6 -4.99 14.41 -6.54
CA HIS A 6 -5.47 15.02 -7.78
C HIS A 6 -5.36 14.04 -8.96
N VAL A 7 -6.32 14.08 -9.89
CA VAL A 7 -6.44 13.13 -11.02
C VAL A 7 -5.24 13.10 -11.98
N GLY A 8 -4.45 14.18 -11.98
CA GLY A 8 -3.22 14.33 -12.76
C GLY A 8 -1.95 13.86 -12.05
N PHE A 9 -2.02 13.52 -10.76
CA PHE A 9 -0.85 13.04 -10.00
C PHE A 9 -0.35 11.69 -10.54
N ASN A 10 0.98 11.59 -10.71
CA ASN A 10 1.69 10.36 -11.06
C ASN A 10 1.10 9.58 -12.26
N ARG A 11 0.86 10.27 -13.38
CA ARG A 11 0.31 9.68 -14.60
C ARG A 11 1.41 9.36 -15.61
N HIS A 12 1.29 8.19 -16.25
CA HIS A 12 2.18 7.77 -17.34
C HIS A 12 1.47 7.69 -18.71
N VAL A 13 0.17 7.99 -18.76
CA VAL A 13 -0.66 7.90 -19.97
C VAL A 13 -1.66 9.06 -20.01
N GLY A 14 -1.94 9.58 -21.21
CA GLY A 14 -2.93 10.63 -21.47
C GLY A 14 -2.39 12.03 -21.26
N LEU A 15 -3.28 13.02 -21.19
CA LEU A 15 -2.95 14.46 -21.18
C LEU A 15 -1.89 14.87 -20.13
N PHE A 16 -1.89 14.22 -18.96
CA PHE A 16 -1.00 14.58 -17.84
C PHE A 16 0.30 13.77 -17.80
N SER A 17 0.60 12.89 -18.77
CA SER A 17 1.78 12.02 -18.72
C SER A 17 3.12 12.75 -18.73
N GLY A 18 3.16 13.96 -19.28
CA GLY A 18 4.35 14.82 -19.34
C GLY A 18 4.46 15.84 -18.20
N SER A 19 3.47 15.91 -17.30
CA SER A 19 3.40 16.94 -16.26
C SER A 19 3.76 16.37 -14.90
N LYS A 20 4.47 17.15 -14.08
CA LYS A 20 4.64 16.87 -12.65
C LYS A 20 3.56 17.59 -11.87
N ILE A 21 2.63 16.85 -11.28
CA ILE A 21 1.50 17.41 -10.54
C ILE A 21 1.51 16.81 -9.15
N SER A 22 1.51 17.62 -8.09
CA SER A 22 1.46 17.16 -6.70
C SER A 22 0.12 16.49 -6.35
N PRO A 23 0.03 15.77 -5.20
CA PRO A 23 -1.24 15.21 -4.75
C PRO A 23 -2.35 16.24 -4.55
N SER A 24 -2.02 17.51 -4.28
CA SER A 24 -2.98 18.61 -4.14
C SER A 24 -3.30 19.34 -5.45
N GLY A 25 -2.68 18.97 -6.58
CA GLY A 25 -2.96 19.54 -7.90
C GLY A 25 -2.04 20.67 -8.36
N GLU A 26 -1.01 21.02 -7.57
CA GLU A 26 0.02 22.00 -7.96
C GLU A 26 0.89 21.42 -9.10
N VAL A 27 1.09 22.20 -10.19
CA VAL A 27 2.04 21.86 -11.26
C VAL A 27 3.45 22.24 -10.82
N LEU A 28 4.39 21.32 -10.95
CA LEU A 28 5.75 21.42 -10.42
C LEU A 28 6.79 21.38 -11.53
N THR A 29 7.97 21.90 -11.24
CA THR A 29 9.18 21.63 -12.01
C THR A 29 9.72 20.22 -11.72
N GLU A 30 10.67 19.76 -12.54
CA GLU A 30 11.33 18.46 -12.30
C GLU A 30 12.06 18.44 -10.94
N ASP A 31 12.77 19.50 -10.57
CA ASP A 31 13.52 19.57 -9.31
C ASP A 31 12.58 19.58 -8.08
N GLN A 32 11.46 20.30 -8.19
CA GLN A 32 10.42 20.30 -7.16
C GLN A 32 9.78 18.92 -7.02
N TRP A 33 9.57 18.22 -8.13
CA TRP A 33 9.08 16.85 -8.11
C TRP A 33 10.10 15.90 -7.47
N ALA A 34 11.35 15.93 -7.92
CA ALA A 34 12.40 15.03 -7.45
C ALA A 34 12.63 15.15 -5.93
N SER A 35 12.58 16.36 -5.39
CA SER A 35 12.75 16.61 -3.95
C SER A 35 11.53 16.23 -3.10
N ARG A 36 10.30 16.31 -3.65
CA ARG A 36 9.05 16.11 -2.88
C ARG A 36 8.42 14.73 -3.07
N ALA A 37 8.65 14.09 -4.21
CA ALA A 37 8.06 12.79 -4.55
C ALA A 37 8.33 11.67 -3.53
N PRO A 38 9.52 11.59 -2.89
CA PRO A 38 9.76 10.62 -1.81
C PRO A 38 8.79 10.75 -0.62
N GLY A 39 8.18 11.91 -0.43
CA GLY A 39 7.15 12.13 0.60
C GLY A 39 5.73 11.70 0.18
N TRP A 40 5.52 11.28 -1.06
CA TRP A 40 4.21 10.91 -1.61
C TRP A 40 4.16 9.48 -2.13
N LEU A 41 5.27 8.99 -2.66
CA LEU A 41 5.38 7.67 -3.27
C LEU A 41 6.37 6.82 -2.46
N PRO A 42 6.09 5.52 -2.26
CA PRO A 42 7.01 4.64 -1.54
C PRO A 42 8.40 4.60 -2.17
N THR A 43 9.40 4.92 -1.35
CA THR A 43 10.82 4.83 -1.69
C THR A 43 11.30 3.37 -1.74
N PRO A 44 12.49 3.08 -2.29
CA PRO A 44 13.11 1.77 -2.15
C PRO A 44 13.21 1.32 -0.69
N GLU A 45 13.59 2.22 0.21
CA GLU A 45 13.74 1.97 1.65
C GLU A 45 12.41 1.59 2.30
N ASP A 46 11.33 2.32 1.97
CA ASP A 46 9.97 1.98 2.44
C ASP A 46 9.56 0.58 1.98
N LYS A 47 9.84 0.24 0.71
CA LYS A 47 9.51 -1.08 0.15
C LYS A 47 10.30 -2.19 0.83
N THR A 48 11.61 -1.99 1.04
CA THR A 48 12.44 -2.95 1.76
C THR A 48 11.96 -3.14 3.19
N HIS A 49 11.58 -2.06 3.88
CA HIS A 49 11.03 -2.17 5.23
C HIS A 49 9.72 -2.98 5.24
N VAL A 50 8.75 -2.65 4.38
CA VAL A 50 7.49 -3.40 4.29
C VAL A 50 7.74 -4.87 3.97
N GLN A 51 8.65 -5.17 3.03
CA GLN A 51 9.01 -6.54 2.67
C GLN A 51 9.59 -7.32 3.85
N SER A 52 10.37 -6.67 4.72
CA SER A 52 10.95 -7.32 5.91
C SER A 52 9.88 -7.83 6.89
N LEU A 53 8.69 -7.22 6.88
CA LEU A 53 7.54 -7.60 7.71
C LEU A 53 6.78 -8.82 7.14
N MET A 54 6.97 -9.15 5.85
CA MET A 54 6.18 -10.15 5.13
C MET A 54 6.64 -11.59 5.43
N GLN A 55 6.46 -12.03 6.68
CA GLN A 55 6.72 -13.40 7.12
C GLN A 55 5.40 -14.20 7.19
N PRO A 56 5.30 -15.38 6.56
CA PRO A 56 4.09 -16.18 6.59
C PRO A 56 3.82 -16.77 7.98
N VAL A 57 2.55 -16.79 8.37
CA VAL A 57 2.06 -17.44 9.61
C VAL A 57 0.97 -18.44 9.21
N TYR A 58 1.24 -19.73 9.37
CA TYR A 58 0.32 -20.82 8.99
C TYR A 58 -0.42 -21.43 10.18
N GLU A 59 -0.11 -21.00 11.41
CA GLU A 59 -0.76 -21.52 12.60
C GLU A 59 -2.21 -21.02 12.68
N ARG A 60 -3.15 -21.95 12.89
CA ARG A 60 -4.57 -21.64 13.01
C ARG A 60 -4.80 -20.65 14.15
N GLY A 61 -5.61 -19.62 13.89
CA GLY A 61 -5.89 -18.59 14.88
C GLY A 61 -4.76 -17.60 15.14
N LYS A 62 -3.66 -17.63 14.37
CA LYS A 62 -2.59 -16.63 14.46
C LYS A 62 -2.53 -15.75 13.22
N ILE A 63 -2.13 -14.50 13.44
CA ILE A 63 -1.97 -13.47 12.41
C ILE A 63 -0.56 -12.88 12.52
N ALA A 64 0.03 -12.50 11.39
CA ALA A 64 1.30 -11.79 11.36
C ALA A 64 1.19 -10.43 12.07
N ASN A 65 2.25 -10.01 12.77
CA ASN A 65 2.22 -8.84 13.67
C ASN A 65 1.86 -7.50 13.00
N TRP A 66 1.92 -7.40 11.67
CA TRP A 66 1.66 -6.15 10.94
C TRP A 66 0.18 -5.94 10.58
N ILE A 67 -0.70 -6.90 10.90
CA ILE A 67 -2.14 -6.79 10.65
C ILE A 67 -2.95 -7.32 11.82
N ALA A 68 -4.06 -6.65 12.14
CA ALA A 68 -4.97 -7.07 13.19
C ALA A 68 -5.78 -8.32 12.77
N PRO A 69 -6.27 -9.13 13.72
CA PRO A 69 -7.19 -10.20 13.41
C PRO A 69 -8.50 -9.68 12.81
N PRO A 70 -9.16 -10.47 11.94
CA PRO A 70 -10.47 -10.11 11.42
C PRO A 70 -11.53 -10.15 12.53
N ASN A 71 -12.59 -9.35 12.38
CA ASN A 71 -13.69 -9.33 13.35
C ASN A 71 -14.51 -10.63 13.39
N GLN A 72 -14.50 -11.40 12.30
CA GLN A 72 -15.26 -12.64 12.16
C GLN A 72 -14.60 -13.56 11.13
N GLY A 73 -14.87 -14.86 11.24
CA GLY A 73 -14.46 -15.84 10.24
C GLY A 73 -15.35 -15.83 8.99
N ILE A 74 -15.18 -16.84 8.14
CA ILE A 74 -15.87 -16.97 6.84
C ILE A 74 -16.94 -18.06 6.94
N ASN A 75 -18.11 -17.82 6.33
CA ASN A 75 -19.20 -18.80 6.25
C ASN A 75 -19.66 -19.36 7.61
N GLY A 76 -19.75 -18.50 8.62
CA GLY A 76 -20.14 -18.88 9.98
C GLY A 76 -19.11 -19.72 10.74
N GLN A 77 -17.95 -20.01 10.13
CA GLN A 77 -16.85 -20.68 10.80
C GLN A 77 -16.09 -19.71 11.71
N PRO A 78 -15.50 -20.19 12.81
CA PRO A 78 -14.67 -19.37 13.69
C PRO A 78 -13.38 -18.92 12.98
N PHE A 79 -12.71 -17.90 13.52
CA PHE A 79 -11.47 -17.39 12.96
C PHE A 79 -10.34 -18.45 12.98
N GLU A 80 -10.35 -19.37 13.94
CA GLU A 80 -9.37 -20.44 14.11
C GLU A 80 -9.66 -21.67 13.23
N TYR A 81 -10.70 -21.62 12.39
CA TYR A 81 -11.04 -22.70 11.47
C TYR A 81 -9.89 -23.02 10.51
N GLU A 82 -9.76 -24.29 10.13
CA GLU A 82 -8.78 -24.71 9.14
C GLU A 82 -9.23 -24.32 7.73
N TYR A 83 -8.93 -23.09 7.33
CA TYR A 83 -9.34 -22.57 6.02
C TYR A 83 -8.55 -23.16 4.84
N VAL A 84 -7.36 -23.69 5.10
CA VAL A 84 -6.47 -24.24 4.07
C VAL A 84 -5.86 -25.54 4.58
N HIS A 85 -5.97 -26.59 3.78
CA HIS A 85 -5.31 -27.88 4.00
C HIS A 85 -4.05 -27.90 3.15
N LEU A 86 -2.88 -27.76 3.78
CA LEU A 86 -1.60 -27.85 3.10
C LEU A 86 -1.26 -29.34 2.88
N ALA A 87 -0.88 -29.68 1.64
CA ALA A 87 -0.44 -31.02 1.25
C ALA A 87 0.99 -31.31 1.74
#